data_AF-A0A067REH6-F1
#
_entry.id   AF-A0A067REH6-F1
#
_cell.length_a   1.000
_cell.length_b   1.000
_cell.length_c   1.000
_cell.angle_alpha   90.00
_cell.angle_beta   90.00
_cell.angle_gamma   90.00
#
_symmetry.space_group_name_H-M   'P 1'
#
loop_
_entity.id
_entity.type
_entity.pdbx_description
1 polymer ?
#
loop_
_entity_poly.entity_id
_entity_poly.type
_entity_poly.pdbx_seq_one_letter_code
_entity_poly.pdbx_strand_id
1 'polypeptide(L)'
;MFDSLRDKFHTVQEGIAASFRGLSIVDPPRRSQINTSVVNYNAGADVLHKYQSQWSEMHKLAEENAVKAQELDSFIGSLHQKFEKQWSDVSHIASNLAAAPQLLTTVQQLMEQIGSLQGLFEDVEEALFQLEDMIEMQELQERQLDHRFQFALYKEKKLSELEAVRANLASEHADKVVQHELRQQKLLKERQDAFGEAFQHDVQHYKLSGSLPKVKNIGVIRGPSLEEVTLEPTDTEELDKFLNDDSTTLQASRDSY
;
A
#
# COMPACT_ATOMS: atom_id res chain seq x y z
N MET A 1 7.19 96.18 27.94
CA MET A 1 6.69 95.43 29.12
C MET A 1 7.67 95.38 30.30
N PHE A 2 8.88 95.96 30.19
CA PHE A 2 9.78 96.15 31.33
C PHE A 2 9.65 97.53 32.00
N ASP A 3 9.12 98.53 31.30
CA ASP A 3 8.95 99.88 31.85
C ASP A 3 7.85 99.96 32.93
N SER A 4 6.78 99.16 32.79
CA SER A 4 5.72 99.07 33.81
C SER A 4 6.18 98.41 35.11
N LEU A 5 7.26 97.63 35.07
CA LEU A 5 7.88 97.04 36.26
C LEU A 5 8.82 98.05 36.94
N ARG A 6 9.51 98.89 36.16
CA ARG A 6 10.36 99.97 36.66
C ARG A 6 9.55 101.05 37.36
N ASP A 7 8.44 101.49 36.79
CA ASP A 7 7.54 102.47 37.42
C ASP A 7 6.94 101.94 38.73
N LYS A 8 6.59 100.65 38.77
CA LYS A 8 6.12 100.00 40.01
C LYS A 8 7.21 99.94 41.08
N PHE A 9 8.46 99.67 40.70
CA PHE A 9 9.59 99.69 41.63
C PHE A 9 9.86 101.11 42.16
N HIS A 10 9.77 102.13 41.30
CA HIS A 10 9.91 103.53 41.71
C HIS A 10 8.78 103.97 42.64
N THR A 11 7.54 103.57 42.36
CA THR A 11 6.37 103.86 43.22
C THR A 11 6.49 103.18 44.58
N VAL A 12 7.03 101.95 44.64
CA VAL A 12 7.28 101.25 45.92
C VAL A 12 8.44 101.92 46.68
N GLN A 13 9.49 102.36 45.99
CA GLN A 13 10.62 103.05 46.60
C GLN A 13 10.22 104.43 47.15
N GLU A 14 9.39 105.18 46.44
CA GLU A 14 8.79 106.44 46.92
C GLU A 14 7.80 106.20 48.06
N GLY A 15 7.01 105.12 48.01
CA GLY A 15 6.12 104.72 49.09
C GLY A 15 6.87 104.38 50.39
N ILE A 16 8.01 103.70 50.28
CA ILE A 16 8.90 103.42 51.42
C ILE A 16 9.57 104.71 51.90
N ALA A 17 10.09 105.56 51.00
CA ALA A 17 10.73 106.83 51.38
C ALA A 17 9.75 107.83 52.01
N ALA A 18 8.50 107.89 51.56
CA ALA A 18 7.43 108.67 52.17
C ALA A 18 7.05 108.13 53.55
N SER A 19 7.01 106.80 53.72
CA SER A 19 6.80 106.16 55.02
C SER A 19 7.93 106.45 56.02
N PHE A 20 9.18 106.59 55.57
CA PHE A 20 10.30 106.97 56.43
C PHE A 20 10.36 108.48 56.75
N ARG A 21 9.88 109.37 55.88
CA ARG A 21 9.74 110.80 56.20
C ARG A 21 8.70 111.06 57.29
N GLY A 22 7.65 110.24 57.38
CA GLY A 22 6.68 110.28 58.49
C GLY A 22 7.26 109.89 59.86
N LEU A 23 8.44 109.26 59.89
CA LEU A 23 9.13 108.83 61.11
C LEU A 23 10.28 109.77 61.54
N SER A 24 10.51 110.87 60.80
CA SER A 24 11.59 111.83 61.07
C SER A 24 11.06 113.21 61.51
N ILE A 25 9.88 113.25 62.15
CA ILE A 25 9.47 114.43 62.93
C ILE A 25 10.11 114.31 64.31
N VAL A 26 11.10 115.16 64.51
CA VAL A 26 11.80 115.42 65.76
C VAL A 26 10.82 116.06 66.74
N ASP A 27 10.23 115.26 67.62
CA ASP A 27 9.65 115.74 68.88
C ASP A 27 10.72 115.66 69.99
N PRO A 28 10.92 116.73 70.79
CA PRO A 28 11.87 116.72 71.90
C PRO A 28 11.44 115.73 73.00
N PRO A 29 12.40 115.14 73.74
CA PRO A 29 12.15 113.95 74.55
C PRO A 29 11.28 114.30 75.76
N ARG A 30 10.01 113.90 75.73
CA ARG A 30 9.25 113.70 76.96
C ARG A 30 9.91 112.53 77.70
N ARG A 31 10.70 112.86 78.72
CA ARG A 31 11.15 111.93 79.75
C ARG A 31 9.91 111.36 80.45
N SER A 32 9.28 110.37 79.85
CA SER A 32 8.35 109.49 80.54
C SER A 32 9.18 108.74 81.57
N GLN A 33 8.88 109.05 82.83
CA GLN A 33 9.40 108.38 84.01
C GLN A 33 9.45 106.88 83.75
N ILE A 34 10.65 106.32 83.80
CA ILE A 34 10.86 104.88 83.88
C ILE A 34 10.25 104.47 85.21
N ASN A 35 8.99 104.03 85.19
CA ASN A 35 8.40 103.28 86.28
C ASN A 35 9.18 101.97 86.37
N THR A 36 10.24 101.96 87.19
CA THR A 36 10.94 100.76 87.65
C THR A 36 10.04 100.01 88.64
N SER A 37 8.89 99.53 88.17
CA SER A 37 8.01 98.67 88.94
C SER A 37 7.40 97.63 88.02
N VAL A 38 7.86 96.39 88.23
CA VAL A 38 7.53 95.13 87.56
C VAL A 38 8.27 94.86 86.23
N VAL A 39 9.61 94.81 86.30
CA VAL A 39 10.40 94.02 85.34
C VAL A 39 10.13 92.55 85.65
N ASN A 40 9.48 91.83 84.72
CA ASN A 40 9.26 90.39 84.86
C ASN A 40 10.59 89.66 84.62
N TYR A 41 11.31 89.35 85.71
CA TYR A 41 12.54 88.57 85.67
C TYR A 41 12.37 87.15 85.08
N ASN A 42 11.12 86.65 84.99
CA ASN A 42 10.78 85.36 84.41
C ASN A 42 10.38 85.42 82.93
N ALA A 43 10.32 86.60 82.29
CA ALA A 43 9.91 86.73 80.89
C ALA A 43 10.79 85.89 79.93
N GLY A 44 12.08 85.74 80.22
CA GLY A 44 12.98 84.85 79.48
C GLY A 44 12.65 83.36 79.66
N ALA A 45 12.23 82.97 80.87
CA ALA A 45 11.80 81.60 81.17
C ALA A 45 10.46 81.27 80.49
N ASP A 46 9.52 82.21 80.48
CA ASP A 46 8.20 82.05 79.82
C ASP A 46 8.36 81.91 78.29
N VAL A 47 9.24 82.72 77.69
CA VAL A 47 9.56 82.63 76.25
C VAL A 47 10.24 81.30 75.93
N LEU A 48 11.23 80.89 76.73
CA LEU A 48 11.91 79.60 76.57
C LEU A 48 10.92 78.44 76.69
N HIS A 49 10.06 78.46 77.71
CA HIS A 49 9.06 77.42 77.92
C HIS A 49 8.07 77.32 76.76
N LYS A 50 7.62 78.46 76.20
CA LYS A 50 6.75 78.50 75.02
C LYS A 50 7.41 77.81 73.82
N TYR A 51 8.65 78.18 73.49
CA TYR A 51 9.35 77.59 72.35
C TYR A 51 9.69 76.11 72.59
N GLN A 52 10.08 75.73 73.81
CA GLN A 52 10.35 74.34 74.15
C GLN A 52 9.09 73.48 74.06
N SER A 53 7.94 73.99 74.50
CA SER A 53 6.65 73.29 74.42
C SER A 53 6.21 73.13 72.96
N GLN A 54 6.29 74.20 72.16
CA GLN A 54 5.98 74.15 70.72
C GLN A 54 6.92 73.20 69.96
N TRP A 55 8.22 73.22 70.30
CA TRP A 55 9.19 72.30 69.72
C TRP A 55 8.86 70.84 70.07
N SER A 56 8.53 70.57 71.34
CA SER A 56 8.14 69.23 71.79
C SER A 56 6.88 68.73 71.09
N GLU A 57 5.87 69.59 70.90
CA GLU A 57 4.64 69.26 70.19
C GLU A 57 4.93 68.96 68.71
N MET A 58 5.72 69.83 68.05
CA MET A 58 6.10 69.64 66.65
C MET A 58 6.90 68.34 66.46
N HIS A 59 7.81 68.02 67.38
CA HIS A 59 8.58 66.78 67.32
C HIS A 59 7.68 65.55 67.44
N LYS A 60 6.72 65.57 68.37
CA LYS A 60 5.74 64.50 68.53
C LYS A 60 4.89 64.30 67.27
N LEU A 61 4.39 65.39 66.68
CA LEU A 61 3.61 65.33 65.44
C LEU A 61 4.45 64.81 64.25
N ALA A 62 5.73 65.19 64.19
CA ALA A 62 6.63 64.68 63.16
C ALA A 62 6.90 63.18 63.31
N GLU A 63 7.07 62.68 64.53
CA GLU A 63 7.23 61.26 64.83
C GLU A 63 5.97 60.46 64.47
N GLU A 64 4.78 60.93 64.88
CA GLU A 64 3.50 60.30 64.52
C GLU A 64 3.28 60.28 62.99
N ASN A 65 3.67 61.35 62.29
CA ASN A 65 3.59 61.40 60.83
C ASN A 65 4.58 60.42 60.18
N ALA A 66 5.81 60.30 60.69
CA ALA A 66 6.79 59.34 60.19
C ALA A 66 6.30 57.89 60.34
N VAL A 67 5.69 57.55 61.48
CA VAL A 67 5.09 56.23 61.71
C VAL A 67 3.95 55.96 60.73
N LYS A 68 3.01 56.90 60.56
CA LYS A 68 1.91 56.76 59.60
C LYS A 68 2.39 56.64 58.16
N ALA A 69 3.45 57.37 57.78
CA ALA A 69 4.06 57.28 56.47
C ALA A 69 4.69 55.90 56.24
N GLN A 70 5.34 55.33 57.26
CA GLN A 70 5.91 53.97 57.20
C GLN A 70 4.83 52.89 57.09
N GLU A 71 3.73 53.03 57.84
CA GLU A 71 2.58 52.13 57.73
C GLU A 71 1.97 52.16 56.32
N LEU A 72 1.77 53.37 55.78
CA LEU A 72 1.26 53.56 54.42
C LEU A 72 2.20 52.95 53.37
N ASP A 73 3.52 53.16 53.49
CA ASP A 73 4.52 52.57 52.61
C ASP A 73 4.47 51.04 52.63
N SER A 74 4.36 50.44 53.84
CA SER A 74 4.22 49.00 53.98
C SER A 74 2.95 48.46 53.32
N PHE A 75 1.84 49.19 53.41
CA PHE A 75 0.59 48.83 52.77
C PHE A 75 0.69 48.91 51.25
N ILE A 76 1.27 50.00 50.72
CA ILE A 76 1.51 50.19 49.28
C ILE A 76 2.42 49.09 48.74
N GLY A 77 3.50 48.77 49.44
CA GLY A 77 4.41 47.68 49.06
C GLY A 77 3.71 46.34 48.98
N SER A 78 2.85 46.02 49.97
CA SER A 78 2.06 44.79 49.96
C SER A 78 1.06 44.74 48.79
N LEU A 79 0.47 45.88 48.43
CA LEU A 79 -0.49 46.00 47.34
C LEU A 79 0.22 45.84 45.98
N HIS A 80 1.37 46.48 45.82
CA HIS A 80 2.20 46.34 44.62
C HIS A 80 2.61 44.89 44.39
N GLN A 81 3.07 44.20 45.43
CA GLN A 81 3.44 42.78 45.33
C GLN A 81 2.25 41.89 44.92
N LYS A 82 1.03 42.18 45.44
CA LYS A 82 -0.18 41.47 45.04
C LYS A 82 -0.51 41.70 43.56
N PHE A 83 -0.42 42.95 43.09
CA PHE A 83 -0.67 43.28 41.70
C PHE A 83 0.36 42.66 40.75
N GLU A 84 1.65 42.69 41.10
CA GLU A 84 2.70 42.01 40.33
C GLU A 84 2.42 40.51 40.22
N LYS A 85 2.03 39.86 41.32
CA LYS A 85 1.67 38.44 41.30
C LYS A 85 0.46 38.19 40.39
N GLN A 86 -0.62 38.96 40.56
CA GLN A 86 -1.82 38.82 39.74
C GLN A 86 -1.53 39.06 38.26
N TRP A 87 -0.69 40.04 37.94
CA TRP A 87 -0.26 40.33 36.58
C TRP A 87 0.55 39.16 35.99
N SER A 88 1.49 38.61 36.76
CA SER A 88 2.24 37.42 36.36
C SER A 88 1.32 36.23 36.10
N ASP A 89 0.38 35.96 37.00
CA ASP A 89 -0.58 34.85 36.87
C ASP A 89 -1.46 35.02 35.61
N VAL A 90 -1.97 36.23 35.37
CA VAL A 90 -2.75 36.56 34.16
C VAL A 90 -1.92 36.41 32.90
N SER A 91 -0.67 36.86 32.90
CA SER A 91 0.25 36.72 31.77
C SER A 91 0.53 35.25 31.44
N HIS A 92 0.75 34.40 32.45
CA HIS A 92 0.91 32.97 32.27
C HIS A 92 -0.34 32.32 31.69
N ILE A 93 -1.54 32.66 32.19
CA ILE A 93 -2.80 32.15 31.65
C ILE A 93 -2.98 32.59 30.19
N ALA A 94 -2.70 33.85 29.88
CA ALA A 94 -2.79 34.37 28.52
C ALA A 94 -1.84 33.63 27.56
N SER A 95 -0.61 33.38 27.97
CA SER A 95 0.36 32.61 27.19
C SER A 95 -0.10 31.16 26.98
N ASN A 96 -0.60 30.50 28.03
CA ASN A 96 -1.08 29.12 27.93
C ASN A 96 -2.32 29.03 27.03
N LEU A 97 -3.23 29.99 27.13
CA LEU A 97 -4.42 30.04 26.28
C LEU A 97 -4.06 30.33 24.81
N ALA A 98 -3.03 31.14 24.56
CA ALA A 98 -2.50 31.37 23.23
C ALA A 98 -1.85 30.12 22.60
N ALA A 99 -1.35 29.18 23.42
CA ALA A 99 -0.80 27.90 22.95
C ALA A 99 -1.89 26.85 22.63
N ALA A 100 -3.10 26.97 23.18
CA ALA A 100 -4.17 25.99 22.99
C ALA A 100 -4.59 25.80 21.51
N PRO A 101 -4.72 26.85 20.68
CA PRO A 101 -4.97 26.70 19.24
C PRO A 101 -3.85 25.94 18.52
N GLN A 102 -2.58 26.15 18.90
CA GLN A 102 -1.46 25.43 18.31
C GLN A 102 -1.56 23.93 18.60
N LEU A 103 -1.91 23.56 19.84
CA LEU A 103 -2.16 22.16 20.20
C LEU A 103 -3.33 21.57 19.41
N LEU A 104 -4.40 22.33 19.18
CA LEU A 104 -5.53 21.87 18.37
C LEU A 104 -5.09 21.62 16.92
N THR A 105 -4.30 22.52 16.34
CA THR A 105 -3.77 22.35 14.98
C THR A 105 -2.85 21.13 14.88
N THR A 106 -1.97 20.89 15.86
CA THR A 106 -1.12 19.69 15.83
C THR A 106 -1.92 18.40 15.97
N VAL A 107 -2.97 18.39 16.82
CA VAL A 107 -3.89 17.25 16.92
C VAL A 107 -4.64 17.01 15.62
N GLN A 108 -5.09 18.07 14.94
CA GLN A 108 -5.74 17.97 13.63
C GLN A 108 -4.79 17.40 12.57
N GLN A 109 -3.54 17.85 12.54
CA GLN A 109 -2.51 17.30 11.64
C GLN A 109 -2.23 15.83 11.91
N LEU A 110 -2.13 15.43 13.18
CA LEU A 110 -1.97 14.02 13.55
C LEU A 110 -3.18 13.18 13.12
N MET A 111 -4.39 13.72 13.25
CA MET A 111 -5.61 13.05 12.80
C MET A 111 -5.63 12.87 11.28
N GLU A 112 -5.21 13.88 10.52
CA GLU A 112 -5.08 13.81 9.06
C GLU A 112 -4.02 12.79 8.65
N GLN A 113 -2.87 12.77 9.32
CA GLN A 113 -1.82 11.76 9.10
C GLN A 113 -2.32 10.34 9.38
N ILE A 114 -3.02 10.13 10.50
CA ILE A 114 -3.63 8.83 10.82
C ILE A 114 -4.65 8.43 9.73
N GLY A 115 -5.49 9.37 9.27
CA GLY A 115 -6.42 9.11 8.17
C GLY A 115 -5.71 8.72 6.87
N SER A 116 -4.62 9.43 6.51
CA SER A 116 -3.81 9.09 5.34
C SER A 116 -3.15 7.71 5.46
N LEU A 117 -2.68 7.36 6.66
CA LEU A 117 -2.04 6.07 6.92
C LEU A 117 -3.07 4.94 6.85
N GLN A 118 -4.29 5.16 7.35
CA GLN A 118 -5.38 4.20 7.21
C GLN A 118 -5.71 3.95 5.73
N GLY A 119 -5.82 4.99 4.91
CA GLY A 119 -6.04 4.83 3.47
C GLY A 119 -4.93 4.03 2.79
N LEU A 120 -3.67 4.28 3.16
CA LEU A 120 -2.54 3.51 2.63
C LEU A 120 -2.57 2.04 3.07
N PHE A 121 -3.06 1.74 4.28
CA PHE A 121 -3.27 0.36 4.69
C PHE A 121 -4.38 -0.33 3.89
N GLU A 122 -5.49 0.36 3.64
CA GLU A 122 -6.57 -0.15 2.80
C GLU A 122 -6.07 -0.45 1.37
N ASP A 123 -5.29 0.45 0.76
CA ASP A 123 -4.67 0.25 -0.55
C ASP A 123 -3.71 -0.96 -0.57
N VAL A 124 -2.93 -1.14 0.49
CA VAL A 124 -1.99 -2.28 0.63
C VAL A 124 -2.76 -3.58 0.81
N GLU A 125 -3.81 -3.59 1.62
CA GLU A 125 -4.68 -4.76 1.80
C GLU A 125 -5.33 -5.16 0.47
N GLU A 126 -5.85 -4.20 -0.29
CA GLU A 126 -6.42 -4.46 -1.62
C GLU A 126 -5.37 -5.04 -2.58
N ALA A 127 -4.16 -4.47 -2.61
CA ALA A 127 -3.07 -4.97 -3.45
C ALA A 127 -2.64 -6.40 -3.06
N LEU A 128 -2.69 -6.74 -1.76
CA LEU A 128 -2.41 -8.09 -1.28
C LEU A 128 -3.48 -9.09 -1.70
N PHE A 129 -4.77 -8.73 -1.62
CA PHE A 129 -5.85 -9.56 -2.14
C PHE A 129 -5.70 -9.82 -3.64
N GLN A 130 -5.40 -8.78 -4.43
CA GLN A 130 -5.17 -8.92 -5.87
C GLN A 130 -3.96 -9.82 -6.18
N LEU A 131 -2.91 -9.75 -5.37
CA LEU A 131 -1.74 -10.61 -5.51
C LEU A 131 -2.08 -12.08 -5.20
N GLU A 132 -2.87 -12.34 -4.16
CA GLU A 132 -3.34 -13.68 -3.82
C GLU A 132 -4.17 -14.28 -4.97
N ASP A 133 -5.14 -13.55 -5.50
CA ASP A 133 -5.94 -13.95 -6.66
C ASP A 133 -5.06 -14.29 -7.88
N MET A 134 -4.03 -13.48 -8.13
CA MET A 134 -3.11 -13.70 -9.24
C MET A 134 -2.24 -14.94 -9.05
N ILE A 135 -1.79 -15.21 -7.81
CA ILE A 135 -1.04 -16.43 -7.48
C ILE A 135 -1.92 -17.66 -7.69
N GLU A 136 -3.15 -17.66 -7.17
CA GLU A 136 -4.08 -18.78 -7.35
C GLU A 136 -4.37 -19.05 -8.83
N MET A 137 -4.58 -17.97 -9.61
CA MET A 137 -4.79 -18.08 -11.06
C MET A 137 -3.57 -18.68 -11.76
N GLN A 138 -2.36 -18.25 -11.38
CA GLN A 138 -1.13 -18.77 -11.94
C GLN A 138 -0.95 -20.26 -11.63
N GLU A 139 -1.18 -20.68 -10.38
CA GLU A 139 -1.09 -22.10 -10.01
C GLU A 139 -2.12 -22.95 -10.76
N LEU A 140 -3.33 -22.44 -10.96
CA LEU A 140 -4.36 -23.14 -11.73
C LEU A 140 -3.93 -23.31 -13.19
N GLN A 141 -3.36 -22.26 -13.81
CA GLN A 141 -2.84 -22.32 -15.17
C GLN A 141 -1.68 -23.31 -15.31
N GLU A 142 -0.77 -23.36 -14.33
CA GLU A 142 0.34 -24.31 -14.30
C GLU A 142 -0.18 -25.76 -14.23
N ARG A 143 -1.12 -26.05 -13.32
CA ARG A 143 -1.76 -27.37 -13.24
C ARG A 143 -2.47 -27.76 -14.54
N GLN A 144 -3.18 -26.83 -15.17
CA GLN A 144 -3.84 -27.07 -16.46
C GLN A 144 -2.82 -27.40 -17.56
N LEU A 145 -1.69 -26.69 -17.60
CA LEU A 145 -0.62 -26.93 -18.56
C LEU A 145 0.01 -28.32 -18.35
N ASP A 146 0.31 -28.68 -17.10
CA ASP A 146 0.85 -29.98 -16.72
C ASP A 146 -0.07 -31.12 -17.13
N HIS A 147 -1.38 -31.00 -16.84
CA HIS A 147 -2.35 -31.99 -17.29
C HIS A 147 -2.38 -32.11 -18.81
N ARG A 148 -2.36 -30.98 -19.53
CA ARG A 148 -2.36 -30.98 -21.00
C ARG A 148 -1.10 -31.64 -21.56
N PHE A 149 0.05 -31.39 -20.95
CA PHE A 149 1.31 -32.03 -21.31
C PHE A 149 1.27 -33.54 -21.04
N GLN A 150 0.78 -33.98 -19.89
CA GLN A 150 0.61 -35.40 -19.57
C GLN A 150 -0.33 -36.10 -20.56
N PHE A 151 -1.44 -35.47 -20.93
CA PHE A 151 -2.36 -36.02 -21.94
C PHE A 151 -1.70 -36.14 -23.32
N ALA A 152 -0.93 -35.14 -23.74
CA ALA A 152 -0.20 -35.19 -25.00
C ALA A 152 0.83 -36.34 -25.01
N LEU A 153 1.61 -36.47 -23.93
CA LEU A 153 2.59 -37.55 -23.78
C LEU A 153 1.92 -38.93 -23.76
N TYR A 154 0.80 -39.07 -23.05
CA TYR A 154 0.04 -40.31 -23.03
C TYR A 154 -0.48 -40.68 -24.42
N LYS A 155 -1.03 -39.71 -25.16
CA LYS A 155 -1.51 -39.90 -26.53
C LYS A 155 -0.37 -40.34 -27.46
N GLU A 156 0.78 -39.69 -27.39
CA GLU A 156 1.97 -40.05 -28.17
C GLU A 156 2.44 -41.47 -27.86
N LYS A 157 2.55 -41.82 -26.57
CA LYS A 157 2.89 -43.18 -26.14
C LYS A 157 1.91 -44.21 -26.69
N LYS A 158 0.60 -43.92 -26.67
CA LYS A 158 -0.42 -44.81 -27.22
C LYS A 158 -0.35 -44.94 -28.74
N LEU A 159 -0.04 -43.87 -29.45
CA LEU A 159 0.21 -43.95 -30.89
C LEU A 159 1.43 -44.82 -31.21
N SER A 160 2.53 -44.65 -30.49
CA SER A 160 3.73 -45.47 -30.64
C SER A 160 3.46 -46.95 -30.34
N GLU A 161 2.71 -47.26 -29.28
CA GLU A 161 2.28 -48.63 -28.97
C GLU A 161 1.43 -49.24 -30.11
N LEU A 162 0.50 -48.46 -30.68
CA LEU A 162 -0.31 -48.91 -31.82
C LEU A 162 0.52 -49.14 -33.08
N GLU A 163 1.46 -48.26 -33.37
CA GLU A 163 2.40 -48.41 -34.49
C GLU A 163 3.28 -49.65 -34.34
N ALA A 164 3.78 -49.91 -33.12
CA ALA A 164 4.55 -51.11 -32.82
C ALA A 164 3.72 -52.38 -33.02
N VAL A 165 2.46 -52.41 -32.55
CA VAL A 165 1.54 -53.55 -32.78
C VAL A 165 1.26 -53.74 -34.28
N ARG A 166 1.02 -52.65 -35.03
CA ARG A 166 0.82 -52.72 -36.48
C ARG A 166 2.05 -53.27 -37.21
N ALA A 167 3.25 -52.81 -36.84
CA ALA A 167 4.50 -53.29 -37.42
C ALA A 167 4.73 -54.78 -37.13
N ASN A 168 4.49 -55.22 -35.90
CA ASN A 168 4.58 -56.64 -35.52
C ASN A 168 3.58 -57.50 -36.30
N LEU A 169 2.33 -57.05 -36.41
CA LEU A 169 1.29 -57.77 -37.16
C LEU A 169 1.63 -57.86 -38.66
N ALA A 170 2.15 -56.78 -39.24
CA ALA A 170 2.60 -56.77 -40.64
C ALA A 170 3.77 -57.72 -40.88
N SER A 171 4.75 -57.76 -39.97
CA SER A 171 5.87 -58.72 -40.02
C SER A 171 5.38 -60.15 -39.90
N GLU A 172 4.50 -60.45 -38.94
CA GLU A 172 3.93 -61.79 -38.75
C GLU A 172 3.11 -62.22 -39.98
N HIS A 173 2.36 -61.31 -40.59
CA HIS A 173 1.64 -61.56 -41.82
C HIS A 173 2.59 -61.87 -42.98
N ALA A 174 3.65 -61.07 -43.17
CA ALA A 174 4.66 -61.31 -44.20
C ALA A 174 5.33 -62.69 -44.03
N ASP A 175 5.72 -63.05 -42.81
CA ASP A 175 6.30 -64.36 -42.49
C ASP A 175 5.32 -65.51 -42.79
N LYS A 176 4.04 -65.35 -42.41
CA LYS A 176 2.99 -66.34 -42.70
C LYS A 176 2.77 -66.51 -44.21
N VAL A 177 2.79 -65.43 -44.99
CA VAL A 177 2.67 -65.47 -46.45
C VAL A 177 3.85 -66.23 -47.05
N VAL A 178 5.10 -65.90 -46.66
CA VAL A 178 6.29 -66.61 -47.14
C VAL A 178 6.26 -68.09 -46.78
N GLN A 179 5.86 -68.44 -45.55
CA GLN A 179 5.71 -69.84 -45.14
C GLN A 179 4.62 -70.57 -45.93
N HIS A 180 3.54 -69.89 -46.27
CA HIS A 180 2.45 -70.45 -47.07
C HIS A 180 2.89 -70.66 -48.52
N GLU A 181 3.57 -69.70 -49.13
CA GLU A 181 4.17 -69.80 -50.47
C GLU A 181 5.18 -70.95 -50.54
N LEU A 182 6.07 -71.07 -49.55
CA LEU A 182 7.04 -72.16 -49.49
C LEU A 182 6.36 -73.53 -49.38
N ARG A 183 5.30 -73.65 -48.57
CA ARG A 183 4.50 -74.88 -48.47
C ARG A 183 3.84 -75.22 -49.80
N GLN A 184 3.26 -74.24 -50.49
CA GLN A 184 2.68 -74.45 -51.82
C GLN A 184 3.74 -74.86 -52.85
N GLN A 185 4.90 -74.20 -52.87
CA GLN A 185 6.00 -74.55 -53.78
C GLN A 185 6.50 -75.97 -53.55
N LYS A 186 6.68 -76.40 -52.29
CA LYS A 186 7.05 -77.78 -51.95
C LYS A 186 6.01 -78.77 -52.45
N LEU A 187 4.73 -78.51 -52.19
CA LEU A 187 3.63 -79.36 -52.66
C LEU A 187 3.60 -79.47 -54.20
N LEU A 188 3.79 -78.35 -54.90
CA LEU A 188 3.86 -78.31 -56.36
C LEU A 188 5.07 -79.09 -56.89
N LYS A 189 6.23 -78.97 -56.24
CA LYS A 189 7.44 -79.69 -56.59
C LYS A 189 7.30 -81.20 -56.37
N GLU A 190 6.80 -81.63 -55.21
CA GLU A 190 6.51 -83.05 -54.92
C GLU A 190 5.54 -83.63 -55.95
N ARG A 191 4.51 -82.86 -56.32
CA ARG A 191 3.56 -83.26 -57.38
C ARG A 191 4.25 -83.37 -58.74
N GLN A 192 5.12 -82.44 -59.09
CA GLN A 192 5.89 -82.48 -60.34
C GLN A 192 6.87 -83.66 -60.38
N ASP A 193 7.58 -83.92 -59.28
CA ASP A 193 8.52 -85.04 -59.15
C ASP A 193 7.77 -86.37 -59.25
N ALA A 194 6.63 -86.53 -58.57
CA ALA A 194 5.78 -87.72 -58.68
C ALA A 194 5.26 -87.95 -60.12
N PHE A 195 4.84 -86.88 -60.81
CA PHE A 195 4.47 -86.98 -62.23
C PHE A 195 5.66 -87.28 -63.13
N GLY A 196 6.85 -86.75 -62.81
CA GLY A 196 8.09 -87.02 -63.53
C GLY A 196 8.55 -88.47 -63.38
N GLU A 197 8.49 -89.04 -62.17
CA GLU A 197 8.76 -90.44 -61.89
C GLU A 197 7.76 -91.36 -62.61
N ALA A 198 6.46 -91.04 -62.54
CA ALA A 198 5.44 -91.76 -63.29
C ALA A 198 5.71 -91.72 -64.81
N PHE A 199 6.08 -90.56 -65.34
CA PHE A 199 6.45 -90.40 -66.74
C PHE A 199 7.70 -91.20 -67.12
N GLN A 200 8.75 -91.20 -66.28
CA GLN A 200 9.95 -92.00 -66.53
C GLN A 200 9.64 -93.49 -66.51
N HIS A 201 8.81 -93.94 -65.57
CA HIS A 201 8.32 -95.31 -65.52
C HIS A 201 7.54 -95.66 -66.79
N ASP A 202 6.66 -94.78 -67.27
CA ASP A 202 5.93 -94.96 -68.53
C ASP A 202 6.85 -95.03 -69.75
N VAL A 203 7.90 -94.20 -69.81
CA VAL A 203 8.92 -94.23 -70.87
C VAL A 203 9.74 -95.52 -70.83
N GLN A 204 10.12 -96.00 -69.63
CA GLN A 204 10.83 -97.27 -69.47
C GLN A 204 9.94 -98.45 -69.89
N HIS A 205 8.67 -98.45 -69.47
CA HIS A 205 7.69 -99.42 -69.90
C HIS A 205 7.50 -99.41 -71.42
N TYR A 206 7.44 -98.22 -72.05
CA TYR A 206 7.38 -98.09 -73.50
C TYR A 206 8.63 -98.68 -74.19
N LYS A 207 9.83 -98.43 -73.67
CA LYS A 207 11.08 -99.01 -74.23
C LYS A 207 11.12 -100.53 -74.16
N LEU A 208 10.51 -101.14 -73.14
CA LEU A 208 10.48 -102.59 -72.95
C LEU A 208 9.32 -103.27 -73.70
N SER A 209 8.18 -102.60 -73.85
CA SER A 209 6.93 -103.19 -74.36
C SER A 209 6.53 -102.71 -75.77
N GLY A 210 7.10 -101.62 -76.29
CA GLY A 210 6.74 -101.03 -77.58
C GLY A 210 5.37 -100.34 -77.66
N SER A 211 4.62 -100.26 -76.56
CA SER A 211 3.30 -99.59 -76.46
C SER A 211 3.19 -98.81 -75.16
N LEU A 212 2.71 -97.55 -75.23
CA LEU A 212 2.46 -96.76 -74.03
C LEU A 212 1.28 -97.37 -73.23
N PRO A 213 1.31 -97.31 -71.89
CA PRO A 213 0.10 -97.50 -71.10
C PRO A 213 -0.92 -96.42 -71.52
N LYS A 214 -2.10 -96.84 -71.98
CA LYS A 214 -3.22 -95.90 -72.13
C LYS A 214 -3.53 -95.37 -70.73
N VAL A 215 -3.20 -94.11 -70.48
CA VAL A 215 -3.62 -93.41 -69.27
C VAL A 215 -5.14 -93.59 -69.20
N LYS A 216 -5.62 -94.40 -68.25
CA LYS A 216 -7.02 -94.31 -67.86
C LYS A 216 -7.12 -92.92 -67.26
N ASN A 217 -7.90 -92.05 -67.91
CA ASN A 217 -8.41 -90.83 -67.30
C ASN A 217 -9.07 -91.23 -65.98
N ILE A 218 -8.30 -91.27 -64.89
CA ILE A 218 -8.84 -91.16 -63.54
C ILE A 218 -9.47 -89.79 -63.57
N GLY A 219 -10.80 -89.78 -63.51
CA GLY A 219 -11.65 -88.63 -63.78
C GLY A 219 -11.09 -87.34 -63.22
N VAL A 220 -10.31 -86.63 -64.04
CA VAL A 220 -10.40 -85.19 -64.08
C VAL A 220 -11.81 -85.00 -64.60
N ILE A 221 -12.76 -84.83 -63.67
CA ILE A 221 -13.88 -83.94 -63.95
C ILE A 221 -13.15 -82.70 -64.45
N ARG A 222 -13.13 -82.53 -65.77
CA ARG A 222 -12.80 -81.28 -66.42
C ARG A 222 -13.80 -80.34 -65.76
N GLY A 223 -13.37 -79.67 -64.70
CA GLY A 223 -14.06 -78.49 -64.23
C GLY A 223 -14.28 -77.64 -65.47
N PRO A 224 -15.47 -77.03 -65.60
CA PRO A 224 -15.83 -76.29 -66.80
C PRO A 224 -14.65 -75.43 -67.23
N SER A 225 -14.34 -75.44 -68.55
CA SER A 225 -13.41 -74.46 -69.11
C SER A 225 -13.86 -73.08 -68.60
N LEU A 226 -12.95 -72.15 -68.33
CA LEU A 226 -13.34 -70.78 -67.94
C LEU A 226 -14.23 -70.09 -69.00
N GLU A 227 -14.29 -70.66 -70.21
CA GLU A 227 -15.21 -70.28 -71.29
C GLU A 227 -16.65 -70.82 -71.13
N GLU A 228 -16.89 -71.72 -70.17
CA GLU A 228 -18.15 -72.44 -69.92
C GLU A 228 -18.77 -72.09 -68.54
N VAL A 229 -18.12 -71.24 -67.75
CA VAL A 229 -18.72 -70.66 -66.53
C VAL A 229 -19.60 -69.48 -66.95
N THR A 230 -20.88 -69.74 -67.19
CA THR A 230 -21.89 -68.69 -67.13
C THR A 230 -22.15 -68.38 -65.67
N LEU A 231 -21.78 -67.18 -65.22
CA LEU A 231 -22.23 -66.65 -63.94
C LEU A 231 -23.77 -66.67 -63.95
N GLU A 232 -24.38 -67.48 -63.08
CA GLU A 232 -25.81 -67.39 -62.86
C GLU A 232 -26.12 -65.98 -62.33
N PRO A 233 -27.23 -65.35 -62.73
CA PRO A 233 -27.54 -63.95 -62.42
C PRO A 233 -27.69 -63.63 -60.92
N THR A 234 -27.62 -64.64 -60.05
CA THR A 234 -27.65 -64.50 -58.60
C THR A 234 -26.28 -64.12 -58.00
N ASP A 235 -25.16 -64.52 -58.61
CA ASP A 235 -23.82 -64.31 -58.04
C ASP A 235 -23.29 -62.88 -58.19
N THR A 236 -23.85 -62.09 -59.12
CA THR A 236 -23.43 -60.69 -59.31
C THR A 236 -23.78 -59.80 -58.12
N GLU A 237 -24.90 -60.06 -57.44
CA GLU A 237 -25.31 -59.28 -56.26
C GLU A 237 -24.42 -59.58 -55.04
N GLU A 238 -23.99 -60.83 -54.87
CA GLU A 238 -23.06 -61.20 -53.80
C GLU A 238 -21.65 -60.67 -54.07
N LEU A 239 -21.20 -60.68 -55.33
CA LEU A 239 -19.92 -60.10 -55.75
C LEU A 239 -19.90 -58.57 -55.56
N ASP A 240 -21.00 -57.89 -55.91
CA ASP A 240 -21.14 -56.45 -55.67
C ASP A 240 -21.17 -56.12 -54.18
N LYS A 241 -21.78 -56.98 -53.36
CA LYS A 241 -21.77 -56.81 -51.90
C LYS A 241 -20.36 -56.98 -51.32
N PHE A 242 -19.62 -57.99 -51.79
CA PHE A 242 -18.23 -58.22 -51.40
C PHE A 242 -17.30 -57.07 -51.83
N LEU A 243 -17.45 -56.55 -53.05
CA LEU A 243 -16.64 -55.43 -53.55
C LEU A 243 -16.99 -54.09 -52.89
N ASN A 244 -18.24 -53.90 -52.46
CA ASN A 244 -18.67 -52.68 -51.79
C ASN A 244 -18.31 -52.66 -50.29
N ASP A 245 -18.17 -53.81 -49.62
CA ASP A 245 -17.80 -53.86 -48.19
C ASP A 245 -16.38 -53.33 -47.90
N ASP A 246 -15.46 -53.40 -48.88
CA ASP A 246 -14.13 -52.76 -48.80
C ASP A 246 -14.18 -51.23 -49.00
N SER A 247 -15.27 -50.70 -49.59
CA SER A 247 -15.44 -49.25 -49.80
C SER A 247 -16.06 -48.54 -48.59
N THR A 248 -16.86 -49.25 -47.79
CA THR A 248 -17.52 -48.72 -46.59
C THR A 248 -16.55 -48.54 -45.42
N THR A 249 -15.45 -49.30 -45.36
CA THR A 249 -14.41 -49.13 -44.34
C THR A 249 -13.53 -47.89 -44.56
N LEU A 250 -13.49 -47.33 -45.77
CA LEU A 250 -12.74 -46.10 -46.07
C LEU A 250 -13.57 -44.81 -45.91
N GLN A 251 -14.90 -44.88 -45.92
CA GLN A 251 -15.76 -43.70 -45.68
C GLN A 251 -16.06 -43.47 -44.19
N ALA A 252 -16.18 -44.52 -43.37
CA ALA A 252 -16.40 -44.36 -41.93
C ALA A 252 -15.22 -43.70 -41.17
N SER A 253 -14.03 -43.64 -41.76
CA SER A 253 -12.86 -42.96 -41.18
C SER A 253 -12.75 -41.48 -41.58
N ARG A 254 -13.64 -40.95 -42.43
CA ARG A 254 -13.53 -39.58 -42.96
C ARG A 254 -14.55 -38.58 -42.37
N ASP A 255 -15.59 -39.08 -41.69
CA ASP A 255 -16.62 -38.26 -41.03
C ASP A 255 -16.45 -38.20 -39.49
N SER A 256 -15.24 -38.47 -38.98
CA SER A 256 -14.87 -38.24 -37.57
C SER A 256 -13.57 -37.44 -37.48
N TYR A 257 -13.61 -36.21 -37.97
CA TYR A 257 -12.72 -35.12 -37.60
C TYR A 257 -13.46 -33.79 -37.67
#